data_AF-A0A2Z6DV21-F1
#
_entry.id   AF-A0A2Z6DV21-F1
#
_cell.length_a   1.000
_cell.length_b   1.000
_cell.length_c   1.000
_cell.angle_alpha   90.00
_cell.angle_beta   90.00
_cell.angle_gamma   90.00
#
_symmetry.space_group_name_H-M   'P 1'
#
loop_
_entity.id
_entity.type
_entity.pdbx_description
1 polymer ?
#
loop_
_entity_poly.entity_id
_entity_poly.type
_entity_poly.pdbx_seq_one_letter_code
_entity_poly.pdbx_strand_id
1 'polypeptide(L)'
;KVWMVDYTDLTNLKTKQIDTAKYLHDSGFDASGRYFLTAANASDKIVVIDTEESKLEAIVDVGKIPHPGRGANFKHPKFGPVWATSGLGDESIALIGTDPKKHKANAWKVVETLKGQGGGSL
;
A
#
# COMPACT_ATOMS: atom_id res chain seq x y z
N LYS A 1 -8.46 5.69 9.44
CA LYS A 1 -8.67 6.92 8.63
C LYS A 1 -7.31 7.42 8.19
N VAL A 2 -7.21 7.91 6.96
CA VAL A 2 -6.06 8.67 6.46
C VAL A 2 -6.47 10.12 6.32
N TRP A 3 -5.57 11.06 6.64
CA TRP A 3 -5.80 12.49 6.51
C TRP A 3 -4.95 13.03 5.35
N MET A 4 -5.61 13.63 4.38
CA MET A 4 -4.96 14.49 3.39
C MET A 4 -4.97 15.90 3.94
N VAL A 5 -3.80 16.49 4.13
CA VAL A 5 -3.64 17.83 4.74
C VAL A 5 -2.95 18.72 3.71
N ASP A 6 -3.67 19.75 3.27
CA ASP A 6 -3.12 20.80 2.41
C ASP A 6 -2.48 21.86 3.30
N TYR A 7 -1.16 21.98 3.22
CA TYR A 7 -0.35 22.89 4.01
C TYR A 7 0.00 24.19 3.29
N THR A 8 -0.65 24.51 2.16
CA THR A 8 -0.44 25.76 1.42
C THR A 8 -0.91 26.99 2.19
N ASP A 9 -1.88 26.82 3.09
CA ASP A 9 -2.38 27.84 4.01
C ASP A 9 -2.67 27.20 5.39
N LEU A 10 -1.82 27.50 6.37
CA LEU A 10 -1.94 26.97 7.73
C LEU A 10 -2.99 27.71 8.57
N THR A 11 -3.45 28.89 8.13
CA THR A 11 -4.53 29.64 8.81
C THR A 11 -5.89 29.11 8.39
N ASN A 12 -6.06 28.78 7.11
CA ASN A 12 -7.30 28.21 6.54
C ASN A 12 -7.10 26.74 6.14
N LEU A 13 -6.64 25.92 7.09
CA LEU A 13 -6.20 24.55 6.85
C LEU A 13 -7.29 23.70 6.19
N LYS A 14 -7.02 23.24 4.97
CA LYS A 14 -7.90 22.29 4.27
C LYS A 14 -7.48 20.86 4.58
N THR A 15 -8.45 20.04 4.99
CA THR A 15 -8.22 18.62 5.26
C THR A 15 -9.31 17.77 4.61
N LYS A 16 -8.94 16.54 4.23
CA LYS A 16 -9.88 15.50 3.82
C LYS A 16 -9.59 14.24 4.62
N GLN A 17 -10.60 13.78 5.35
CA GLN A 17 -10.55 12.50 6.04
C GLN A 17 -11.06 11.41 5.11
N ILE A 18 -10.27 10.36 4.95
CA ILE A 18 -10.60 9.18 4.17
C ILE A 18 -10.80 8.02 5.13
N ASP A 19 -11.98 7.41 5.10
CA ASP A 19 -12.26 6.19 5.86
C ASP A 19 -11.55 4.99 5.19
N THR A 20 -10.94 4.16 6.02
CA THR A 20 -10.01 3.08 5.62
C THR A 20 -10.21 1.87 6.53
N ALA A 21 -9.20 1.01 6.66
CA ALA A 21 -9.13 0.01 7.72
C ALA A 21 -8.63 0.58 9.07
N LYS A 22 -8.81 -0.20 10.14
CA LYS A 22 -8.23 0.04 11.48
C LYS A 22 -6.76 -0.40 11.51
N TYR A 23 -6.00 0.08 12.49
CA TYR A 23 -4.61 -0.30 12.74
C TYR A 23 -3.65 0.04 11.59
N LEU A 24 -3.80 1.24 11.01
CA LEU A 24 -2.80 1.76 10.08
C LEU A 24 -1.46 1.95 10.81
N HIS A 25 -0.37 1.62 10.12
CA HIS A 25 0.97 1.62 10.68
C HIS A 25 1.96 2.35 9.74
N ASP A 26 2.76 1.59 9.00
CA ASP A 26 3.81 2.04 8.09
C ASP A 26 3.33 2.06 6.64
N SER A 27 4.12 2.71 5.77
CA SER A 27 3.65 3.10 4.44
C SER A 27 4.76 3.56 3.50
N GLY A 28 4.48 3.48 2.20
CA GLY A 28 5.29 4.09 1.17
C GLY A 28 4.51 4.35 -0.12
N PHE A 29 5.13 5.11 -1.01
CA PHE A 29 4.54 5.39 -2.32
C PHE A 29 4.85 4.27 -3.31
N ASP A 30 3.95 4.08 -4.26
CA ASP A 30 4.25 3.34 -5.48
C ASP A 30 5.36 4.04 -6.29
N ALA A 31 5.92 3.35 -7.29
CA ALA A 31 7.00 3.87 -8.11
C ALA A 31 6.68 5.20 -8.82
N SER A 32 5.40 5.51 -9.07
CA SER A 32 5.00 6.78 -9.68
C SER A 32 4.93 7.96 -8.72
N GLY A 33 4.93 7.69 -7.40
CA GLY A 33 4.74 8.73 -6.38
C GLY A 33 3.29 9.18 -6.20
N ARG A 34 2.31 8.58 -6.90
CA ARG A 34 0.90 8.98 -6.84
C ARG A 34 0.11 8.23 -5.78
N TYR A 35 0.31 6.93 -5.68
CA TYR A 35 -0.47 6.06 -4.81
C TYR A 35 0.29 5.78 -3.53
N PHE A 36 -0.36 6.02 -2.40
CA PHE A 36 0.18 5.77 -1.08
C PHE A 36 -0.35 4.44 -0.56
N LEU A 37 0.54 3.48 -0.33
CA LEU A 37 0.23 2.15 0.17
C LEU A 37 0.62 2.09 1.65
N THR A 38 -0.34 1.77 2.52
CA THR A 38 -0.12 1.69 3.97
C THR A 38 -0.66 0.38 4.54
N ALA A 39 0.09 -0.21 5.47
CA ALA A 39 -0.34 -1.42 6.15
C ALA A 39 -1.37 -1.10 7.23
N ALA A 40 -2.51 -1.78 7.16
CA ALA A 40 -3.43 -1.96 8.26
C ALA A 40 -3.10 -3.29 8.95
N ASN A 41 -1.98 -3.28 9.70
CA ASN A 41 -1.21 -4.49 10.02
C ASN A 41 -2.03 -5.54 10.80
N ALA A 42 -2.68 -5.17 11.90
CA ALA A 42 -3.50 -6.08 12.69
C ALA A 42 -4.83 -6.46 12.02
N SER A 43 -5.06 -6.01 10.79
CA SER A 43 -6.20 -6.39 9.95
C SER A 43 -5.78 -7.20 8.71
N ASP A 44 -4.49 -7.54 8.57
CA ASP A 44 -3.93 -8.29 7.44
C ASP A 44 -4.26 -7.66 6.07
N LYS A 45 -4.18 -6.32 5.99
CA LYS A 45 -4.58 -5.53 4.83
C LYS A 45 -3.56 -4.47 4.44
N ILE A 46 -3.48 -4.16 3.15
CA ILE A 46 -2.86 -2.95 2.60
C ILE A 46 -3.96 -2.02 2.09
N VAL A 47 -3.93 -0.77 2.55
CA VAL A 47 -4.80 0.30 2.07
C VAL A 47 -4.06 1.09 1.00
N VAL A 48 -4.74 1.37 -0.11
CA VAL A 48 -4.22 2.18 -1.22
C VAL A 48 -5.00 3.48 -1.29
N ILE A 49 -4.29 4.61 -1.23
CA ILE A 49 -4.85 5.95 -1.36
C ILE A 49 -4.34 6.58 -2.66
N ASP A 50 -5.24 7.09 -3.49
CA ASP A 50 -4.87 7.99 -4.59
C ASP A 50 -4.67 9.38 -4.01
N THR A 51 -3.41 9.85 -3.99
CA THR A 51 -3.10 11.15 -3.37
C THR A 51 -3.46 12.34 -4.27
N GLU A 52 -3.54 12.13 -5.58
CA GLU A 52 -3.95 13.16 -6.55
C GLU A 52 -5.45 13.46 -6.41
N GLU A 53 -6.28 12.42 -6.28
CA GLU A 53 -7.73 12.53 -6.10
C GLU A 53 -8.14 12.60 -4.61
N SER A 54 -7.18 12.42 -3.71
CA SER A 54 -7.37 12.34 -2.26
C SER A 54 -8.50 11.38 -1.88
N LYS A 55 -8.46 10.13 -2.35
CA LYS A 55 -9.52 9.13 -2.13
C LYS A 55 -8.97 7.74 -1.84
N LEU A 56 -9.78 6.91 -1.18
CA LEU A 56 -9.53 5.48 -1.06
C LEU A 56 -9.64 4.84 -2.46
N GLU A 57 -8.59 4.15 -2.88
CA GLU A 57 -8.55 3.45 -4.16
C GLU A 57 -8.84 1.96 -3.96
N ALA A 58 -8.23 1.33 -2.95
CA ALA A 58 -8.44 -0.08 -2.65
C ALA A 58 -8.09 -0.45 -1.20
N ILE A 59 -8.64 -1.58 -0.76
CA ILE A 59 -8.18 -2.30 0.42
C ILE A 59 -7.87 -3.73 -0.05
N VAL A 60 -6.62 -4.14 0.09
CA VAL A 60 -6.08 -5.40 -0.44
C VAL A 60 -5.76 -6.33 0.71
N ASP A 61 -6.36 -7.52 0.71
CA ASP A 61 -6.02 -8.58 1.67
C ASP A 61 -4.64 -9.16 1.35
N VAL A 62 -3.83 -9.39 2.39
CA VAL A 62 -2.48 -9.95 2.29
C VAL A 62 -2.24 -11.01 3.38
N GLY A 63 -1.01 -11.49 3.49
CA GLY A 63 -0.60 -12.37 4.60
C GLY A 63 -0.65 -11.67 5.97
N LYS A 64 -0.20 -12.39 7.00
CA LYS A 64 -0.36 -11.98 8.40
C LYS A 64 0.59 -10.86 8.80
N ILE A 65 0.01 -9.82 9.42
CA ILE A 65 0.72 -8.67 10.00
C ILE A 65 1.70 -8.07 8.97
N PRO A 66 1.21 -7.53 7.85
CA PRO A 66 2.08 -6.89 6.87
C PRO A 66 2.86 -5.74 7.51
N HIS A 67 4.16 -5.69 7.26
CA HIS A 67 5.06 -4.70 7.83
C HIS A 67 6.09 -4.21 6.79
N PRO A 68 5.67 -3.36 5.85
CA PRO A 68 6.49 -2.98 4.70
C PRO A 68 7.69 -2.07 4.99
N GLY A 69 7.71 -1.35 6.11
CA GLY A 69 8.43 -0.08 6.19
C GLY A 69 7.90 0.89 5.14
N ARG A 70 8.69 1.17 4.09
CA ARG A 70 8.23 1.90 2.88
C ARG A 70 7.83 0.97 1.72
N GLY A 71 8.06 -0.33 1.89
CA GLY A 71 7.94 -1.35 0.86
C GLY A 71 9.02 -1.23 -0.21
N ALA A 72 8.94 -2.12 -1.19
CA ALA A 72 9.87 -2.16 -2.31
C ALA A 72 9.14 -2.08 -3.64
N ASN A 73 9.54 -1.13 -4.49
CA ASN A 73 9.00 -0.94 -5.83
C ASN A 73 9.92 -1.57 -6.87
N PHE A 74 9.36 -2.34 -7.80
CA PHE A 74 10.10 -2.84 -8.96
C PHE A 74 9.14 -3.21 -10.10
N LYS A 75 9.71 -3.47 -11.29
CA LYS A 75 8.94 -3.94 -12.44
C LYS A 75 9.01 -5.47 -12.51
N HIS A 76 7.88 -6.13 -12.24
CA HIS A 76 7.75 -7.56 -12.41
C HIS A 76 7.69 -7.92 -13.91
N PRO A 77 8.43 -8.94 -14.40
CA PRO A 77 8.48 -9.29 -15.83
C PRO A 77 7.11 -9.61 -16.43
N LYS A 78 6.22 -10.23 -15.65
CA LYS A 78 4.88 -10.64 -16.08
C LYS A 78 3.77 -9.65 -15.74
N PHE A 79 3.88 -8.96 -14.60
CA PHE A 79 2.76 -8.21 -14.01
C PHE A 79 2.90 -6.70 -14.15
N GLY A 80 4.05 -6.20 -14.60
CA GLY A 80 4.33 -4.77 -14.67
C GLY A 80 4.80 -4.21 -13.33
N PRO A 81 4.62 -2.90 -13.07
CA PRO A 81 4.97 -2.28 -11.79
C PRO A 81 4.25 -2.95 -10.61
N VAL A 82 5.04 -3.30 -9.59
CA VAL A 82 4.53 -3.87 -8.33
C VAL A 82 5.19 -3.17 -7.14
N TRP A 83 4.50 -3.20 -6.01
CA TRP A 83 4.99 -2.82 -4.70
C TRP A 83 4.92 -4.03 -3.76
N ALA A 84 5.97 -4.25 -2.97
CA ALA A 84 6.11 -5.44 -2.14
C ALA A 84 6.11 -5.13 -0.63
N THR A 85 5.52 -6.05 0.14
CA THR A 85 5.57 -6.08 1.62
C THR A 85 5.83 -7.50 2.12
N SER A 86 6.65 -7.64 3.16
CA SER A 86 6.73 -8.86 3.97
C SER A 86 5.65 -8.85 5.07
N GLY A 87 5.36 -10.03 5.62
CA GLY A 87 4.58 -10.21 6.85
C GLY A 87 5.47 -10.48 8.06
N LEU A 88 5.15 -9.91 9.23
CA LEU A 88 5.75 -10.32 10.51
C LEU A 88 5.11 -11.58 11.08
N GLY A 89 3.85 -11.84 10.72
CA GLY A 89 3.07 -12.96 11.25
C GLY A 89 3.15 -14.25 10.43
N ASP A 90 3.84 -14.23 9.28
CA ASP A 90 4.11 -15.39 8.42
C ASP A 90 5.34 -15.17 7.52
N GLU A 91 5.71 -16.17 6.72
CA GLU A 91 6.88 -16.14 5.82
C GLU A 91 6.55 -15.55 4.43
N SER A 92 5.42 -14.84 4.29
CA SER A 92 4.96 -14.37 3.00
C SER A 92 5.55 -13.00 2.61
N ILE A 93 5.78 -12.83 1.31
CA ILE A 93 6.04 -11.52 0.69
C ILE A 93 4.97 -11.33 -0.39
N ALA A 94 4.07 -10.38 -0.18
CA ALA A 94 3.00 -10.08 -1.11
C ALA A 94 3.47 -9.05 -2.14
N LEU A 95 3.27 -9.33 -3.42
CA LEU A 95 3.49 -8.39 -4.53
C LEU A 95 2.15 -7.83 -5.00
N ILE A 96 1.97 -6.51 -4.89
CA ILE A 96 0.73 -5.81 -5.26
C ILE A 96 0.96 -5.04 -6.56
N GLY A 97 0.11 -5.23 -7.56
CA GLY A 97 0.18 -4.45 -8.81
C GLY A 97 -0.21 -2.98 -8.59
N THR A 98 0.57 -2.04 -9.15
CA THR A 98 0.41 -0.59 -8.89
C THR A 98 0.15 0.27 -10.13
N ASP A 99 -0.13 -0.34 -11.28
CA ASP A 99 -0.37 0.38 -12.54
C ASP A 99 -1.81 0.21 -13.06
N PRO A 100 -2.77 1.03 -12.57
CA PRO A 100 -4.16 1.00 -13.03
C PRO A 100 -4.36 1.54 -14.45
N LYS A 101 -3.33 2.08 -15.12
CA LYS A 101 -3.45 2.61 -16.48
C LYS A 101 -3.14 1.54 -17.51
N LYS A 102 -1.96 0.89 -17.43
CA LYS A 102 -1.51 -0.08 -18.43
C LYS A 102 -1.69 -1.53 -18.00
N HIS A 103 -1.77 -1.82 -16.69
CA HIS A 103 -1.90 -3.17 -16.14
C HIS A 103 -3.19 -3.32 -15.31
N LYS A 104 -4.31 -2.83 -15.85
CA LYS A 104 -5.63 -2.78 -15.19
C LYS A 104 -6.07 -4.08 -14.52
N ALA A 105 -5.78 -5.22 -15.14
CA ALA A 105 -6.16 -6.53 -14.60
C ALA A 105 -5.45 -6.86 -13.27
N ASN A 106 -4.26 -6.30 -13.07
CA ASN A 106 -3.35 -6.56 -11.96
C ASN A 106 -3.39 -5.48 -10.86
N ALA A 107 -3.86 -4.27 -11.20
CA ALA A 107 -3.86 -3.14 -10.28
C ALA A 107 -4.66 -3.47 -9.01
N TRP A 108 -4.05 -3.16 -7.86
CA TRP A 108 -4.64 -3.30 -6.53
C TRP A 108 -5.02 -4.73 -6.16
N LYS A 109 -4.27 -5.69 -6.68
CA LYS A 109 -4.38 -7.11 -6.33
C LYS A 109 -3.02 -7.65 -5.95
N VAL A 110 -2.99 -8.61 -5.04
CA VAL A 110 -1.82 -9.48 -4.87
C VAL A 110 -1.68 -10.30 -6.14
N VAL A 111 -0.66 -10.00 -6.94
CA VAL A 111 -0.40 -10.70 -8.21
C VAL A 111 0.46 -11.94 -8.00
N GLU A 112 1.22 -11.97 -6.92
CA GLU A 112 2.09 -13.07 -6.53
C GLU A 112 2.39 -13.00 -5.03
N THR A 113 2.47 -14.17 -4.40
CA THR A 113 2.94 -14.31 -3.02
C THR A 113 4.19 -15.17 -3.05
N LEU A 114 5.32 -14.58 -2.66
CA LEU A 114 6.57 -15.31 -2.50
C LEU A 114 6.67 -15.84 -1.08
N LYS A 115 7.41 -16.94 -0.92
CA LYS A 115 7.82 -17.45 0.39
C LYS A 115 9.28 -17.07 0.62
N GLY A 116 9.59 -16.42 1.74
CA GLY A 116 10.94 -15.98 2.06
C GLY A 116 11.17 -15.80 3.55
N GLN A 117 12.40 -15.43 3.94
CA GLN A 117 12.77 -15.16 5.34
C GLN A 117 12.18 -13.83 5.89
N GLY A 118 11.05 -13.36 5.34
CA GLY A 118 10.40 -12.12 5.75
C GLY A 118 9.76 -12.19 7.13
N GLY A 119 9.39 -13.39 7.58
CA GLY A 119 8.73 -13.62 8.86
C GLY A 119 9.59 -13.16 10.04
N GLY A 120 9.07 -12.21 10.83
CA GLY A 120 9.72 -11.68 12.02
C GLY A 120 10.92 -10.77 11.77
N SER A 121 11.23 -10.40 10.52
CA SER A 121 12.35 -9.51 10.19
C SER A 121 11.90 -8.04 10.10
N LEU A 122 12.62 -7.15 10.77
CA LEU A 122 12.44 -5.68 10.78
C LEU A 122 13.67 -4.97 10.20
#